data_AF-A0A9D2LZH7-F1
#
_entry.id   AF-A0A9D2LZH7-F1
#
_cell.length_a   1.000
_cell.length_b   1.000
_cell.length_c   1.000
_cell.angle_alpha   90.00
_cell.angle_beta   90.00
_cell.angle_gamma   90.00
#
_symmetry.space_group_name_H-M   'P 1'
#
loop_
_entity.id
_entity.type
_entity.pdbx_description
1 polymer ?
#
loop_
_entity_poly.entity_id
_entity_poly.type
_entity_poly.pdbx_seq_one_letter_code
_entity_poly.pdbx_strand_id
1 'polypeptide(L)'
;MKRYCIITIEREYASGGSLVGKLVGQALGIPVYGREILEIAAREGGTTPEYIEHLEETDTNSLLYSLVAMAKTVQGQLPQISKTDQLNLLEARIIQRLAQEGPCVIVGRCAGWVLREQPHV
;
A
#
# COMPACT_ATOMS: atom_id res chain seq x y z
N MET A 1 -5.16 -9.30 -28.01
CA MET A 1 -4.55 -9.74 -26.73
C MET A 1 -4.08 -8.51 -25.98
N LYS A 2 -4.69 -8.11 -24.85
CA LYS A 2 -4.06 -7.16 -23.93
C LYS A 2 -3.30 -8.00 -22.91
N ARG A 3 -1.97 -7.98 -23.01
CA ARG A 3 -1.07 -8.95 -22.34
C ARG A 3 -0.65 -8.52 -20.92
N TYR A 4 -1.02 -7.31 -20.49
CA TYR A 4 -0.76 -6.77 -19.15
C TYR A 4 -2.04 -6.12 -18.65
N CYS A 5 -2.65 -6.67 -17.60
CA CYS A 5 -3.88 -6.13 -17.01
C CYS A 5 -3.52 -5.12 -15.93
N ILE A 6 -2.58 -5.46 -15.06
CA ILE A 6 -2.16 -4.60 -13.94
C ILE A 6 -0.64 -4.45 -14.02
N ILE A 7 -0.14 -3.24 -13.75
CA ILE A 7 1.30 -2.96 -13.73
C ILE A 7 1.63 -2.42 -12.34
N THR A 8 2.50 -3.10 -11.60
CA THR A 8 3.00 -2.59 -10.31
C THR A 8 4.41 -2.04 -10.49
N ILE A 9 4.70 -0.89 -9.87
CA ILE A 9 6.02 -0.24 -9.94
C ILE A 9 6.50 0.03 -8.52
N GLU A 10 7.43 -0.79 -8.05
CA GLU A 10 8.22 -0.50 -6.86
C GLU A 10 9.42 0.38 -7.23
N ARG A 11 9.78 1.31 -6.34
CA ARG A 11 10.76 2.36 -6.68
C ARG A 11 11.52 2.87 -5.47
N GLU A 12 12.81 3.13 -5.67
CA GLU A 12 13.62 3.90 -4.75
C GLU A 12 13.29 5.40 -4.83
N TYR A 13 13.57 6.13 -3.75
CA TYR A 13 13.39 7.58 -3.72
C TYR A 13 14.24 8.25 -4.82
N ALA A 14 13.67 9.27 -5.48
CA ALA A 14 14.31 10.02 -6.58
C ALA A 14 14.71 9.22 -7.84
N SER A 15 14.32 7.95 -7.95
CA SER A 15 14.57 7.11 -9.15
C SER A 15 13.79 7.52 -10.40
N GLY A 16 12.82 8.44 -10.28
CA GLY A 16 11.90 8.78 -11.35
C GLY A 16 10.75 7.78 -11.54
N GLY A 17 10.62 6.74 -10.70
CA GLY A 17 9.57 5.72 -10.83
C GLY A 17 8.14 6.28 -10.91
N SER A 18 7.83 7.35 -10.18
CA SER A 18 6.52 8.02 -10.27
C SER A 18 6.27 8.69 -11.63
N LEU A 19 7.31 9.23 -12.26
CA LEU A 19 7.20 9.79 -13.62
C LEU A 19 6.97 8.66 -14.63
N VAL A 20 7.72 7.56 -14.50
CA VAL A 20 7.56 6.37 -15.34
C VAL A 20 6.12 5.82 -15.24
N GLY A 21 5.58 5.67 -14.03
CA GLY A 21 4.19 5.21 -13.84
C GLY A 21 3.15 6.09 -14.53
N LYS A 22 3.31 7.42 -14.46
CA LYS A 22 2.45 8.37 -15.19
C LYS A 22 2.55 8.21 -16.70
N LEU A 23 3.77 8.12 -17.24
CA LEU A 23 4.00 7.94 -18.68
C LEU A 23 3.43 6.61 -19.18
N VAL A 24 3.57 5.52 -18.41
CA VAL A 24 2.99 4.22 -18.73
C VAL A 24 1.47 4.29 -18.77
N GLY A 25 0.83 4.89 -17.76
CA GLY A 25 -0.62 5.07 -17.75
C GLY A 25 -1.13 5.90 -18.92
N GLN A 26 -0.43 6.98 -19.28
CA GLN A 26 -0.74 7.81 -20.45
C GLN A 26 -0.60 7.03 -21.76
N ALA A 27 0.49 6.28 -21.94
CA ALA A 27 0.75 5.51 -23.15
C ALA A 27 -0.28 4.38 -23.36
N LEU A 28 -0.78 3.79 -22.27
CA LEU A 28 -1.73 2.68 -22.29
C LEU A 28 -3.20 3.13 -22.19
N GLY A 29 -3.45 4.39 -21.84
CA GLY A 29 -4.80 4.92 -21.59
C GLY A 29 -5.49 4.28 -20.39
N ILE A 30 -4.74 4.01 -19.31
CA ILE A 30 -5.25 3.36 -18.09
C ILE A 30 -4.94 4.24 -16.85
N PRO A 31 -5.75 4.14 -15.78
CA PRO A 31 -5.53 4.91 -14.56
C PRO A 31 -4.22 4.55 -13.86
N VAL A 32 -3.67 5.52 -13.13
CA VAL A 32 -2.46 5.39 -12.32
C VAL A 32 -2.82 5.70 -10.87
N TYR A 33 -2.45 4.80 -9.97
CA TYR A 33 -2.72 4.92 -8.54
C TYR A 33 -1.40 4.90 -7.77
N GLY A 34 -1.21 5.85 -6.87
CA GLY A 34 -0.12 5.88 -5.90
C GLY A 34 -0.57 6.56 -4.62
N ARG A 35 -0.55 7.89 -4.59
CA ARG A 35 -1.04 8.69 -3.46
C ARG A 35 -2.56 8.58 -3.30
N GLU A 36 -3.26 8.30 -4.38
CA GLU A 36 -4.72 8.12 -4.40
C GLU A 36 -5.17 6.96 -3.50
N ILE A 37 -4.35 5.90 -3.37
CA ILE A 37 -4.63 4.77 -2.46
C ILE A 37 -4.64 5.24 -1.01
N LEU A 38 -3.65 6.05 -0.63
CA LEU A 38 -3.53 6.66 0.69
C LEU A 38 -4.72 7.59 0.97
N GLU A 39 -5.14 8.37 -0.02
CA GLU A 39 -6.30 9.28 0.11
C GLU A 39 -7.62 8.52 0.29
N ILE A 40 -7.79 7.41 -0.41
CA ILE A 40 -8.94 6.51 -0.22
C ILE A 40 -8.89 5.90 1.18
N ALA A 41 -7.71 5.42 1.62
CA ALA A 41 -7.52 4.85 2.95
C ALA A 41 -7.82 5.87 4.06
N ALA A 42 -7.35 7.11 3.91
CA ALA A 42 -7.65 8.20 4.83
C ALA A 42 -9.15 8.45 4.97
N ARG A 43 -9.85 8.52 3.83
CA ARG A 43 -11.30 8.73 3.78
C ARG A 43 -12.07 7.58 4.42
N GLU A 44 -11.73 6.34 4.07
CA GLU A 44 -12.38 5.14 4.62
C GLU A 44 -12.07 4.95 6.12
N GLY A 45 -10.88 5.35 6.55
CA GLY A 45 -10.44 5.32 7.94
C GLY A 45 -10.89 6.51 8.80
N GLY A 46 -11.58 7.50 8.21
CA GLY A 46 -12.03 8.70 8.93
C GLY A 46 -10.87 9.58 9.44
N THR A 47 -9.78 9.66 8.68
CA THR A 47 -8.55 10.40 9.04
C THR A 47 -8.02 11.22 7.86
N THR A 48 -6.81 11.78 7.99
CA THR A 48 -6.14 12.54 6.92
C THR A 48 -4.95 11.75 6.36
N PRO A 49 -4.59 11.95 5.08
CA PRO A 49 -3.42 11.32 4.49
C PRO A 49 -2.13 11.61 5.26
N GLU A 50 -1.97 12.83 5.79
CA GLU A 50 -0.77 13.25 6.53
C GLU A 50 -0.62 12.50 7.86
N TYR A 51 -1.74 12.22 8.54
CA TYR A 51 -1.73 11.42 9.76
C TYR A 51 -1.32 9.97 9.46
N ILE A 52 -1.77 9.43 8.32
CA ILE A 52 -1.37 8.09 7.89
C ILE A 52 0.13 8.05 7.56
N GLU A 53 0.65 8.99 6.75
CA GLU A 53 2.07 9.08 6.42
C GLU A 53 2.92 9.14 7.71
N HIS A 54 2.52 9.96 8.67
CA HIS A 54 3.19 10.04 9.96
C HIS A 54 3.21 8.70 10.70
N LEU A 55 2.06 7.98 10.77
CA LEU A 55 1.99 6.66 11.41
C LEU A 55 2.89 5.63 10.74
N GLU A 56 2.91 5.59 9.40
CA GLU A 56 3.76 4.67 8.64
C GLU A 56 5.26 4.90 8.91
N GLU A 57 5.67 6.16 9.03
CA GLU A 57 7.06 6.56 9.27
C GLU A 57 7.51 6.39 10.73
N THR A 58 6.60 6.50 11.72
CA THR A 58 6.97 6.44 13.15
C THR A 58 6.91 5.05 13.78
N ASP A 59 6.01 4.17 13.34
CA ASP A 59 5.77 2.89 14.04
C ASP A 59 6.61 1.71 13.52
N THR A 60 7.31 1.85 12.39
CA THR A 60 7.93 0.72 11.68
C THR A 60 9.31 0.27 12.18
N ASN A 61 9.97 0.96 13.14
CA ASN A 61 11.36 0.62 13.48
C ASN A 61 11.87 0.89 14.93
N SER A 62 11.00 1.15 15.91
CA SER A 62 11.51 1.38 17.28
C SER A 62 11.72 0.08 18.07
N LEU A 63 12.93 -0.10 18.62
CA LEU A 63 13.26 -1.19 19.57
C LEU A 63 12.26 -1.26 20.73
N LEU A 64 11.78 -0.09 21.19
CA LEU A 64 10.78 0.03 22.25
C LEU A 64 9.44 -0.61 21.84
N TYR A 65 8.99 -0.41 20.61
CA TYR A 65 7.78 -1.05 20.11
C TYR A 65 7.93 -2.58 20.09
N SER A 66 9.06 -3.10 19.61
CA SER A 66 9.35 -4.54 19.61
C SER A 66 9.37 -5.14 21.02
N LEU A 67 9.93 -4.43 22.00
CA LEU A 67 9.95 -4.86 23.41
C LEU A 67 8.55 -4.86 24.03
N VAL A 68 7.74 -3.85 23.77
CA VAL A 68 6.36 -3.76 24.27
C VAL A 68 5.49 -4.88 23.65
N ALA A 69 5.64 -5.13 22.35
CA ALA A 69 4.95 -6.24 21.68
C ALA A 69 5.33 -7.59 22.32
N MET A 70 6.63 -7.84 22.52
CA MET A 70 7.14 -9.05 23.18
C MET A 70 6.60 -9.20 24.61
N ALA A 71 6.58 -8.11 25.39
CA ALA A 71 6.06 -8.13 26.76
C ALA A 71 4.56 -8.47 26.81
N LYS A 72 3.76 -7.93 25.88
CA LYS A 72 2.32 -8.25 25.76
C LYS A 72 2.10 -9.72 25.40
N THR A 73 2.90 -10.27 24.49
CA THR A 73 2.86 -11.69 24.12
C THR A 73 3.21 -12.60 25.31
N VAL A 74 4.25 -12.25 26.09
CA VAL A 74 4.63 -12.99 27.31
C VAL A 74 3.52 -12.99 28.37
N GLN A 75 2.71 -11.92 28.44
CA GLN A 75 1.56 -11.83 29.34
C GLN A 75 0.31 -12.59 28.87
N GLY A 76 0.40 -13.37 27.78
CA GLY A 76 -0.74 -14.13 27.24
C GLY A 76 -1.80 -13.24 26.57
N GLN A 77 -1.50 -11.96 26.37
CA GLN A 77 -2.34 -11.08 25.57
C GLN A 77 -2.03 -11.34 24.11
N LEU A 78 -3.05 -11.72 23.34
CA LEU A 78 -2.93 -11.71 21.88
C LEU A 78 -2.51 -10.30 21.47
N PRO A 79 -1.42 -10.15 20.67
CA PRO A 79 -1.04 -8.84 20.18
C PRO A 79 -2.22 -8.27 19.40
N GLN A 80 -2.82 -7.21 19.95
CA GLN A 80 -3.86 -6.46 19.25
C GLN A 80 -3.25 -5.95 17.95
N ILE A 81 -3.97 -6.10 16.83
CA ILE A 81 -3.53 -5.59 15.53
C ILE A 81 -3.21 -4.10 15.70
N SER A 82 -1.96 -3.73 15.42
CA SER A 82 -1.51 -2.35 15.56
C SER A 82 -2.32 -1.45 14.61
N LYS A 83 -2.39 -0.14 14.90
CA LYS A 83 -3.06 0.80 14.00
C LYS A 83 -2.45 0.74 12.59
N THR A 84 -1.13 0.56 12.52
CA THR A 84 -0.37 0.40 11.26
C THR A 84 -0.76 -0.88 10.53
N ASP A 85 -0.90 -2.01 11.21
CA ASP A 85 -1.34 -3.26 10.57
C ASP A 85 -2.79 -3.15 10.05
N GLN A 86 -3.68 -2.48 10.80
CA GLN A 86 -5.05 -2.23 10.33
C GLN A 86 -5.08 -1.38 9.06
N LEU A 87 -4.22 -0.37 9.00
CA LEU A 87 -4.03 0.47 7.83
C LEU A 87 -3.46 -0.32 6.65
N ASN A 88 -2.40 -1.10 6.85
CA ASN A 88 -1.80 -1.93 5.81
C ASN A 88 -2.83 -2.91 5.21
N LEU A 89 -3.69 -3.50 6.05
CA LEU A 89 -4.80 -4.34 5.60
C LEU A 89 -5.86 -3.55 4.81
N LEU A 90 -6.11 -2.29 5.18
CA LEU A 90 -7.02 -1.41 4.44
C LEU A 90 -6.44 -1.06 3.06
N GLU A 91 -5.18 -0.63 2.97
CA GLU A 91 -4.50 -0.36 1.71
C GLU A 91 -4.48 -1.60 0.81
N ALA A 92 -4.18 -2.78 1.36
CA ALA A 92 -4.20 -4.03 0.61
C ALA A 92 -5.58 -4.33 0.00
N ARG A 93 -6.67 -4.10 0.75
CA ARG A 93 -8.04 -4.26 0.23
C ARG A 93 -8.37 -3.22 -0.86
N ILE A 94 -7.90 -1.98 -0.72
CA ILE A 94 -8.07 -0.94 -1.73
C ILE A 94 -7.35 -1.34 -3.02
N ILE A 95 -6.08 -1.77 -2.93
CA ILE A 95 -5.29 -2.25 -4.07
C ILE A 95 -6.00 -3.40 -4.79
N GLN A 96 -6.49 -4.40 -4.06
CA GLN A 96 -7.23 -5.53 -4.64
C GLN A 96 -8.50 -5.09 -5.35
N ARG A 97 -9.26 -4.15 -4.77
CA ARG A 97 -10.47 -3.59 -5.38
C ARG A 97 -10.16 -2.83 -6.67
N LEU A 98 -9.18 -1.93 -6.65
CA LEU A 98 -8.76 -1.18 -7.84
C LEU A 98 -8.28 -2.11 -8.97
N ALA A 99 -7.57 -3.18 -8.63
CA ALA A 99 -7.14 -4.21 -9.57
C ALA A 99 -8.32 -5.02 -10.17
N GLN A 100 -9.43 -5.15 -9.44
CA GLN A 100 -10.64 -5.84 -9.92
C GLN A 100 -11.51 -4.95 -10.82
N GLU A 101 -11.48 -3.64 -10.64
CA GLU A 101 -12.25 -2.69 -11.46
C GLU A 101 -11.77 -2.64 -12.91
N GLY A 102 -10.49 -2.91 -13.15
CA GLY A 102 -9.96 -3.04 -14.50
C GLY A 102 -8.47 -2.74 -14.59
N PRO A 103 -7.97 -2.55 -15.82
CA PRO A 103 -6.55 -2.32 -16.04
C PRO A 103 -6.04 -1.05 -15.39
N CYS A 104 -4.90 -1.11 -14.70
CA CYS A 104 -4.32 0.03 -13.99
C CYS A 104 -2.79 -0.08 -13.80
N VAL A 105 -2.17 1.06 -13.50
CA VAL A 105 -0.80 1.15 -12.98
C VAL A 105 -0.86 1.48 -11.50
N ILE A 106 -0.12 0.76 -10.66
CA ILE A 106 0.00 1.03 -9.22
C ILE A 106 1.46 1.29 -8.88
N VAL A 107 1.75 2.44 -8.27
CA VAL A 107 3.11 2.86 -7.92
C VAL A 107 3.33 2.79 -6.41
N GLY A 108 4.16 1.84 -5.97
CA GLY A 108 4.50 1.59 -4.57
C GLY A 108 3.41 0.86 -3.78
N ARG A 109 3.34 1.15 -2.47
CA ARG A 109 2.33 0.62 -1.52
C ARG A 109 2.35 -0.91 -1.40
N CYS A 110 3.51 -1.53 -1.63
CA CYS A 110 3.67 -2.99 -1.63
C CYS A 110 2.70 -3.70 -2.60
N ALA A 111 2.24 -3.01 -3.65
CA ALA A 111 1.22 -3.53 -4.54
C ALA A 111 1.66 -4.82 -5.24
N GLY A 112 2.95 -4.93 -5.57
CA GLY A 112 3.52 -6.15 -6.14
C GLY A 112 3.39 -7.36 -5.20
N TRP A 113 3.55 -7.14 -3.89
CA TRP A 113 3.37 -8.20 -2.89
C TRP A 113 1.90 -8.52 -2.62
N VAL A 114 1.05 -7.49 -2.53
CA VAL A 114 -0.39 -7.63 -2.29
C VAL A 114 -1.06 -8.40 -3.42
N LEU A 115 -0.62 -8.19 -4.65
CA LEU A 115 -1.20 -8.79 -5.85
C LEU A 115 -0.41 -9.98 -6.40
N ARG A 116 0.56 -10.52 -5.65
CA ARG A 116 1.48 -11.57 -6.14
C ARG A 116 0.80 -12.85 -6.66
N GLU A 117 -0.40 -13.15 -6.16
CA GLU A 117 -1.17 -14.35 -6.56
C GLU A 117 -2.07 -14.07 -7.77
N GLN A 118 -2.09 -12.83 -8.28
CA GLN A 118 -2.93 -12.45 -9.39
C GLN A 118 -2.24 -12.78 -10.74
N PRO A 119 -2.83 -13.60 -11.62
CA PRO A 119 -2.16 -14.15 -12.81
C PRO A 119 -1.71 -13.14 -13.88
N HIS A 120 -2.05 -11.86 -13.74
CA HIS A 120 -1.92 -10.83 -14.78
C HIS A 120 -1.38 -9.48 -14.27
N VAL A 121 -0.54 -9.55 -13.23
CA VAL A 121 0.19 -8.43 -12.59
C VAL A 121 1.67 -8.46 -12.96
#